data_AF-A0A327JNG8-F1
#
_entry.id   AF-A0A327JNG8-F1
#
_cell.length_a   1.000
_cell.length_b   1.000
_cell.length_c   1.000
_cell.angle_alpha   90.00
_cell.angle_beta   90.00
_cell.angle_gamma   90.00
#
_symmetry.space_group_name_H-M   'P 1'
#
loop_
_entity.id
_entity.type
_entity.pdbx_description
1 polymer ?
#
loop_
_entity_poly.entity_id
_entity_poly.type
_entity_poly.pdbx_seq_one_letter_code
_entity_poly.pdbx_strand_id
1 'polypeptide(L)'
;MSGAQADVSGGPMAERLAALVADFAEVGETQMRDLPVYNRNVEIETMGFRPYCADYLGVLIAPWFISIVALPRAWTPERAGTGQATHFLPSGPEVFLEAFSEKIGAYASLSLVTALFHIHSQDDARKEAREGLARLMTPLAAGRAKKQTAMSRRDLFRGKVR
;
A
#
# COMPACT_ATOMS: atom_id res chain seq x y z
N MET A 1 -16.10 -0.26 -32.24
CA MET A 1 -15.84 0.75 -31.18
C MET A 1 -14.53 0.37 -30.52
N SER A 2 -13.45 0.98 -31.00
CA SER A 2 -12.07 0.67 -30.61
C SER A 2 -11.82 1.15 -29.18
N GLY A 3 -11.35 0.25 -28.32
CA GLY A 3 -10.95 0.60 -26.97
C GLY A 3 -9.82 1.62 -27.02
N ALA A 4 -10.10 2.83 -26.55
CA ALA A 4 -9.08 3.82 -26.31
C ALA A 4 -8.18 3.29 -25.19
N GLN A 5 -6.99 2.83 -25.57
CA GLN A 5 -5.85 2.78 -24.66
C GLN A 5 -5.71 4.17 -24.06
N ALA A 6 -6.04 4.30 -22.77
CA ALA A 6 -5.77 5.51 -22.03
C ALA A 6 -4.25 5.68 -22.05
N ASP A 7 -3.82 6.71 -22.77
CA ASP A 7 -2.47 7.24 -22.74
C ASP A 7 -2.10 7.52 -21.28
N VAL A 8 -1.24 6.69 -20.70
CA VAL A 8 -0.80 6.82 -19.30
C VAL A 8 0.41 7.75 -19.19
N SER A 9 0.87 8.33 -20.30
CA SER A 9 2.05 9.19 -20.34
C SER A 9 1.62 10.66 -20.28
N GLY A 10 1.30 11.15 -19.07
CA GLY A 10 1.13 12.59 -18.78
C GLY A 10 -0.16 13.02 -18.06
N GLY A 11 -0.93 12.08 -17.50
CA GLY A 11 -2.19 12.40 -16.80
C GLY A 11 -2.03 12.69 -15.31
N PRO A 12 -3.07 13.26 -14.64
CA PRO A 12 -3.05 13.59 -13.21
C PRO A 12 -2.67 12.41 -12.30
N MET A 13 -2.97 11.17 -12.69
CA MET A 13 -2.55 9.99 -11.95
C MET A 13 -1.02 9.80 -11.97
N ALA A 14 -0.38 9.96 -13.14
CA ALA A 14 1.06 9.77 -13.28
C ALA A 14 1.85 10.78 -12.44
N GLU A 15 1.42 12.04 -12.40
CA GLU A 15 2.01 13.08 -11.55
C GLU A 15 1.89 12.74 -10.07
N ARG A 16 0.71 12.29 -9.63
CA ARG A 16 0.46 11.87 -8.24
C ARG A 16 1.35 10.68 -7.84
N LEU A 17 1.53 9.70 -8.74
CA LEU A 17 2.39 8.54 -8.51
C LEU A 17 3.87 8.91 -8.51
N ALA A 18 4.30 9.84 -9.37
CA ALA A 18 5.67 10.34 -9.37
C ALA A 18 5.98 11.06 -8.04
N ALA A 19 5.06 11.87 -7.52
CA ALA A 19 5.20 12.51 -6.22
C ALA A 19 5.29 11.47 -5.08
N LEU A 20 4.46 10.41 -5.13
CA LEU A 20 4.52 9.30 -4.17
C LEU A 20 5.88 8.60 -4.18
N VAL A 21 6.41 8.26 -5.37
CA VAL A 21 7.73 7.63 -5.49
C VAL A 21 8.84 8.55 -4.98
N ALA A 22 8.81 9.83 -5.33
CA ALA A 22 9.83 10.79 -4.92
C ALA A 22 9.87 11.01 -3.39
N ASP A 23 8.71 11.10 -2.75
CA ASP A 23 8.60 11.24 -1.29
C ASP A 23 9.18 10.01 -0.56
N PHE A 24 8.80 8.81 -0.99
CA PHE A 24 9.36 7.59 -0.39
C PHE A 24 10.85 7.40 -0.71
N ALA A 25 11.34 7.89 -1.85
CA ALA A 25 12.76 7.88 -2.16
C ALA A 25 13.55 8.71 -1.16
N GLU A 26 13.08 9.91 -0.83
CA GLU A 26 13.70 10.73 0.20
C GLU A 26 13.67 10.09 1.59
N VAL A 27 12.54 9.50 1.99
CA VAL A 27 12.44 8.72 3.23
C VAL A 27 13.44 7.56 3.24
N GLY A 28 13.57 6.88 2.09
CA GLY A 28 14.55 5.83 1.86
C GLY A 28 15.96 6.29 2.17
N GLU A 29 16.38 7.41 1.59
CA GLU A 29 17.73 7.95 1.75
C GLU A 29 18.00 8.49 3.15
N THR A 30 17.03 9.21 3.74
CA THR A 30 17.26 10.00 4.95
C THR A 30 17.01 9.24 6.25
N GLN A 31 16.10 8.26 6.23
CA GLN A 31 15.61 7.61 7.46
C GLN A 31 15.78 6.09 7.45
N MET A 32 15.73 5.45 6.28
CA MET A 32 15.61 3.99 6.21
C MET A 32 16.89 3.28 5.77
N ARG A 33 17.73 3.90 4.93
CA ARG A 33 18.89 3.28 4.24
C ARG A 33 19.85 2.50 5.15
N ASP A 34 20.07 2.99 6.36
CA ASP A 34 21.02 2.39 7.31
C ASP A 34 20.37 1.42 8.29
N LEU A 35 19.05 1.22 8.20
CA LEU A 35 18.34 0.30 9.07
C LEU A 35 18.46 -1.15 8.55
N PRO A 36 18.51 -2.16 9.46
CA PRO A 36 18.62 -3.58 9.06
C PRO A 36 17.49 -4.11 8.17
N VAL A 37 16.34 -3.42 8.16
CA VAL A 37 15.17 -3.79 7.36
C VAL A 37 15.27 -3.34 5.90
N TYR A 38 16.25 -2.48 5.56
CA TYR A 38 16.42 -1.95 4.21
C TYR A 38 17.05 -3.00 3.29
N ASN A 39 16.28 -3.45 2.30
CA ASN A 39 16.68 -4.43 1.30
C ASN A 39 17.19 -3.74 0.02
N ARG A 40 18.52 -3.76 -0.19
CA ARG A 40 19.18 -3.11 -1.34
C ARG A 40 18.87 -3.75 -2.70
N ASN A 41 18.25 -4.93 -2.73
CA ASN A 41 17.84 -5.60 -3.97
C ASN A 41 16.45 -5.16 -4.45
N VAL A 42 15.80 -4.27 -3.70
CA VAL A 42 14.45 -3.77 -3.97
C VAL A 42 14.51 -2.26 -4.17
N GLU A 43 13.87 -1.79 -5.23
CA GLU A 43 13.71 -0.38 -5.57
C GLU A 43 12.30 0.10 -5.24
N ILE A 44 12.16 1.42 -5.09
CA ILE A 44 10.84 2.04 -4.88
C ILE A 44 10.09 2.03 -6.21
N GLU A 45 8.93 1.38 -6.24
CA GLU A 45 8.15 1.19 -7.46
C GLU A 45 6.65 1.27 -7.16
N THR A 46 5.89 1.93 -8.03
CA THR A 46 4.43 1.89 -8.00
C THR A 46 3.91 0.95 -9.09
N MET A 47 2.97 0.07 -8.75
CA MET A 47 2.44 -0.93 -9.67
C MET A 47 0.93 -1.07 -9.56
N GLY A 48 0.26 -1.26 -10.71
CA GLY A 48 -1.14 -1.69 -10.78
C GLY A 48 -2.16 -0.63 -10.33
N PHE A 49 -1.75 0.64 -10.26
CA PHE A 49 -2.65 1.73 -9.90
C PHE A 49 -3.79 1.87 -10.90
N ARG A 50 -5.01 1.94 -10.38
CA ARG A 50 -6.24 2.15 -11.16
C ARG A 50 -7.25 2.98 -10.38
N PRO A 51 -8.17 3.68 -11.07
CA PRO A 51 -9.31 4.31 -10.40
C PRO A 51 -10.11 3.27 -9.61
N TYR A 52 -10.38 3.58 -8.35
CA TYR A 52 -11.20 2.77 -7.45
C TYR A 52 -11.95 3.69 -6.49
N CYS A 53 -13.28 3.75 -6.62
CA CYS A 53 -14.11 4.75 -5.93
C CYS A 53 -13.58 6.19 -6.14
N ALA A 54 -13.27 6.91 -5.06
CA ALA A 54 -12.77 8.28 -5.08
C ALA A 54 -11.24 8.38 -5.22
N ASP A 55 -10.54 7.25 -5.24
CA ASP A 55 -9.09 7.17 -5.12
C ASP A 55 -8.47 6.41 -6.31
N TYR A 56 -7.14 6.45 -6.40
CA TYR A 56 -6.35 5.51 -7.18
C TYR A 56 -5.84 4.44 -6.23
N LEU A 57 -6.11 3.18 -6.53
CA LEU A 57 -5.68 2.05 -5.71
C LEU A 57 -4.61 1.25 -6.46
N GLY A 58 -3.48 1.02 -5.83
CA GLY A 58 -2.37 0.24 -6.38
C GLY A 58 -1.40 -0.21 -5.30
N VAL A 59 -0.22 -0.67 -5.69
CA VAL A 59 0.82 -1.13 -4.77
C VAL A 59 2.00 -0.18 -4.80
N LEU A 60 2.51 0.16 -3.63
CA LEU A 60 3.82 0.76 -3.44
C LEU A 60 4.77 -0.32 -2.91
N ILE A 61 5.82 -0.57 -3.67
CA ILE A 61 6.99 -1.37 -3.28
C ILE A 61 8.03 -0.38 -2.78
N ALA A 62 8.61 -0.66 -1.61
CA ALA A 62 9.74 0.09 -1.05
C ALA A 62 10.77 -0.90 -0.49
N PRO A 63 12.05 -0.52 -0.38
CA PRO A 63 13.10 -1.39 0.15
C PRO A 63 12.86 -1.96 1.56
N TRP A 64 11.86 -1.49 2.31
CA TRP A 64 11.51 -1.98 3.65
C TRP A 64 10.07 -2.48 3.80
N PHE A 65 9.20 -2.32 2.80
CA PHE A 65 7.82 -2.87 2.83
C PHE A 65 7.21 -3.04 1.43
N ILE A 66 6.12 -3.80 1.35
CA ILE A 66 5.19 -3.76 0.21
C ILE A 66 3.79 -3.46 0.77
N SER A 67 3.10 -2.46 0.20
CA SER A 67 1.79 -2.01 0.71
C SER A 67 0.84 -1.64 -0.43
N ILE A 68 -0.45 -1.92 -0.23
CA ILE A 68 -1.51 -1.33 -1.04
C ILE A 68 -1.67 0.12 -0.61
N VAL A 69 -1.81 1.03 -1.57
CA VAL A 69 -2.00 2.46 -1.34
C VAL A 69 -3.28 2.90 -2.02
N ALA A 70 -4.17 3.53 -1.25
CA ALA A 70 -5.28 4.32 -1.73
C ALA A 70 -4.85 5.79 -1.75
N LEU A 71 -4.65 6.30 -2.96
CA LEU A 71 -4.19 7.66 -3.21
C LEU A 71 -5.34 8.50 -3.76
N PRO A 72 -5.87 9.49 -3.04
CA PRO A 72 -6.94 10.36 -3.52
C PRO A 72 -6.73 10.87 -4.96
N ARG A 73 -7.78 10.85 -5.78
CA ARG A 73 -7.68 11.39 -7.15
C ARG A 73 -7.51 12.91 -7.17
N ALA A 74 -8.09 13.57 -6.18
CA ALA A 74 -7.87 14.96 -5.85
C ALA A 74 -7.57 15.05 -4.36
N TRP A 75 -6.54 15.81 -4.01
CA TRP A 75 -6.27 16.14 -2.61
C TRP A 75 -7.11 17.35 -2.20
N THR A 76 -7.69 17.28 -1.01
CA THR A 76 -8.29 18.42 -0.35
C THR A 76 -7.80 18.48 1.12
N PRO A 77 -7.64 19.66 1.72
CA PRO A 77 -7.15 19.80 3.09
C PRO A 77 -7.98 19.03 4.13
N GLU A 78 -9.26 18.82 3.86
CA GLU A 78 -10.21 18.14 4.75
C GLU A 78 -9.98 16.61 4.82
N ARG A 79 -9.21 16.03 3.90
CA ARG A 79 -8.81 14.62 3.93
C ARG A 79 -7.52 14.39 4.76
N ALA A 80 -6.99 15.40 5.43
CA ALA A 80 -5.83 15.26 6.31
C ALA A 80 -6.20 14.48 7.59
N GLY A 81 -6.19 13.15 7.48
CA GLY A 81 -6.39 12.24 8.61
C GLY A 81 -5.11 11.50 8.96
N THR A 82 -4.70 11.57 10.23
CA THR A 82 -3.89 10.50 10.83
C THR A 82 -4.85 9.57 11.55
N GLY A 83 -4.95 8.32 11.12
CA GLY A 83 -6.03 7.47 11.60
C GLY A 83 -6.15 6.12 10.89
N GLN A 84 -7.37 5.60 10.88
CA GLN A 84 -7.72 4.36 10.23
C GLN A 84 -9.05 4.51 9.52
N ALA A 85 -9.11 4.05 8.26
CA ALA A 85 -10.33 4.07 7.46
C ALA A 85 -10.61 2.69 6.85
N THR A 86 -11.85 2.25 6.99
CA THR A 86 -12.32 1.01 6.36
C THR A 86 -12.55 1.25 4.88
N HIS A 87 -11.82 0.54 4.04
CA HIS A 87 -12.01 0.50 2.60
C HIS A 87 -12.71 -0.81 2.22
N PHE A 88 -13.82 -0.70 1.49
CA PHE A 88 -14.52 -1.87 0.97
C PHE A 88 -13.86 -2.30 -0.34
N LEU A 89 -13.10 -3.39 -0.30
CA LEU A 89 -12.51 -4.02 -1.47
C LEU A 89 -13.40 -5.18 -1.95
N PRO A 90 -13.21 -5.70 -3.17
CA PRO A 90 -13.94 -6.88 -3.61
C PRO A 90 -13.79 -8.07 -2.65
N SER A 91 -12.61 -8.24 -2.05
CA SER A 91 -12.36 -9.26 -1.03
C SER A 91 -12.99 -8.97 0.34
N GLY A 92 -13.76 -7.90 0.49
CA GLY A 92 -14.36 -7.46 1.75
C GLY A 92 -13.74 -6.20 2.34
N PRO A 93 -14.21 -5.76 3.51
CA PRO A 93 -13.70 -4.58 4.20
C PRO A 93 -12.28 -4.84 4.74
N GLU A 94 -11.38 -3.89 4.50
CA GLU A 94 -10.02 -3.88 5.04
C GLU A 94 -9.75 -2.52 5.70
N VAL A 95 -8.96 -2.51 6.78
CA VAL A 95 -8.62 -1.27 7.50
C VAL A 95 -7.30 -0.74 6.98
N PHE A 96 -7.34 0.46 6.39
CA PHE A 96 -6.16 1.16 5.93
C PHE A 96 -5.71 2.16 6.98
N LEU A 97 -4.39 2.33 7.11
CA LEU A 97 -3.79 3.39 7.91
C LEU A 97 -3.76 4.66 7.09
N GLU A 98 -4.39 5.72 7.59
CA GLU A 98 -4.37 7.04 6.96
C GLU A 98 -3.09 7.78 7.36
N ALA A 99 -2.45 8.39 6.37
CA ALA A 99 -1.20 9.09 6.49
C ALA A 99 -1.24 10.38 5.66
N PHE A 100 -0.31 11.27 5.96
CA PHE A 100 -0.15 12.55 5.27
C PHE A 100 1.33 12.79 4.99
N SER A 101 1.63 13.24 3.77
CA SER A 101 2.92 13.83 3.39
C SER A 101 2.64 15.18 2.75
N GLU A 102 3.49 16.19 2.99
CA GLU A 102 3.34 17.50 2.35
C GLU A 102 3.44 17.41 0.82
N LYS A 103 4.20 16.45 0.29
CA LYS A 103 4.43 16.28 -1.15
C LYS A 103 3.30 15.55 -1.87
N ILE A 104 2.63 14.63 -1.16
CA ILE A 104 1.60 13.75 -1.73
C ILE A 104 0.19 14.20 -1.30
N GLY A 105 0.08 14.88 -0.17
CA GLY A 105 -1.15 15.07 0.58
C GLY A 105 -1.54 13.81 1.35
N ALA A 106 -2.83 13.72 1.69
CA ALA A 106 -3.39 12.55 2.35
C ALA A 106 -3.39 11.31 1.46
N TYR A 107 -3.09 10.16 2.04
CA TYR A 107 -3.20 8.83 1.44
C TYR A 107 -3.51 7.80 2.52
N ALA A 108 -3.95 6.61 2.12
CA ALA A 108 -4.14 5.51 3.04
C ALA A 108 -3.39 4.28 2.56
N SER A 109 -2.90 3.44 3.47
CA SER A 109 -2.15 2.23 3.12
C SER A 109 -2.57 1.01 3.92
N LEU A 110 -2.49 -0.15 3.27
CA LEU A 110 -2.66 -1.47 3.87
C LEU A 110 -1.38 -2.28 3.58
N SER A 111 -0.65 -2.63 4.63
CA SER A 111 0.61 -3.37 4.47
C SER A 111 0.35 -4.81 4.03
N LEU A 112 1.07 -5.23 2.99
CA LEU A 112 1.12 -6.62 2.53
C LEU A 112 2.31 -7.36 3.17
N VAL A 113 3.47 -6.70 3.19
CA VAL A 113 4.72 -7.22 3.76
C VAL A 113 5.42 -6.09 4.53
N THR A 114 5.81 -6.36 5.77
CA THR A 114 6.47 -5.39 6.66
C THR A 114 7.97 -5.62 6.85
N ALA A 115 8.51 -6.73 6.36
CA ALA A 115 9.93 -7.05 6.39
C ALA A 115 10.30 -7.93 5.20
N LEU A 116 11.24 -7.45 4.37
CA LEU A 116 11.57 -8.03 3.07
C LEU A 116 12.71 -9.04 3.10
N PHE A 117 12.93 -9.72 4.25
CA PHE A 117 14.03 -10.68 4.41
C PHE A 117 13.94 -11.89 3.45
N HIS A 118 12.75 -12.23 2.96
CA HIS A 118 12.50 -13.32 2.03
C HIS A 118 12.40 -12.88 0.57
N ILE A 119 12.59 -11.58 0.29
CA ILE A 119 12.55 -11.01 -1.05
C ILE A 119 14.00 -10.85 -1.50
N HIS A 120 14.38 -11.58 -2.55
CA HIS A 120 15.78 -11.64 -2.98
C HIS A 120 16.06 -10.75 -4.20
N SER A 121 15.00 -10.34 -4.90
CA SER A 121 15.07 -9.52 -6.10
C SER A 121 13.86 -8.58 -6.24
N GLN A 122 13.97 -7.59 -7.13
CA GLN A 122 12.83 -6.75 -7.51
C GLN A 122 11.68 -7.56 -8.12
N ASP A 123 11.99 -8.64 -8.85
CA ASP A 123 10.95 -9.49 -9.44
C ASP A 123 10.18 -10.30 -8.40
N ASP A 124 10.83 -10.71 -7.30
CA ASP A 124 10.14 -11.30 -6.14
C ASP A 124 9.19 -10.28 -5.51
N ALA A 125 9.63 -9.03 -5.33
CA ALA A 125 8.80 -7.97 -4.79
C ALA A 125 7.58 -7.69 -5.68
N ARG A 126 7.78 -7.63 -7.01
CA ARG A 126 6.71 -7.48 -8.00
C ARG A 126 5.74 -8.66 -7.98
N LYS A 127 6.23 -9.88 -7.81
CA LYS A 127 5.39 -11.08 -7.68
C LYS A 127 4.49 -10.97 -6.46
N GLU A 128 5.05 -10.66 -5.29
CA GLU A 128 4.31 -10.53 -4.04
C GLU A 128 3.27 -9.40 -4.11
N ALA A 129 3.67 -8.25 -4.67
CA ALA A 129 2.79 -7.12 -4.92
C ALA A 129 1.60 -7.48 -5.83
N ARG A 130 1.85 -8.21 -6.93
CA ARG A 130 0.80 -8.64 -7.87
C ARG A 130 -0.16 -9.62 -7.22
N GLU A 131 0.35 -10.59 -6.47
CA GLU A 131 -0.46 -11.59 -5.77
C GLU A 131 -1.30 -10.94 -4.65
N GLY A 132 -0.71 -10.02 -3.89
CA GLY A 132 -1.41 -9.24 -2.87
C GLY A 132 -2.56 -8.41 -3.44
N LEU A 133 -2.28 -7.64 -4.50
CA LEU A 133 -3.32 -6.84 -5.18
C LEU A 133 -4.41 -7.74 -5.78
N ALA A 134 -4.06 -8.82 -6.46
CA ALA A 134 -5.03 -9.75 -7.04
C ALA A 134 -5.95 -10.36 -5.98
N ARG A 135 -5.39 -10.75 -4.82
CA ARG A 135 -6.15 -11.31 -3.69
C ARG A 135 -7.21 -10.35 -3.16
N LEU A 136 -6.86 -9.08 -3.00
CA LEU A 136 -7.78 -8.06 -2.49
C LEU A 136 -8.84 -7.65 -3.50
N MET A 137 -8.51 -7.79 -4.78
CA MET A 137 -9.39 -7.41 -5.87
C MET A 137 -10.23 -8.57 -6.42
N THR A 138 -10.10 -9.75 -5.83
CA THR A 138 -10.93 -10.92 -6.12
C THR A 138 -12.07 -10.99 -5.10
N PRO A 139 -13.35 -11.06 -5.54
CA PRO A 139 -14.47 -11.26 -4.64
C PRO A 139 -14.29 -12.47 -3.74
N LEU A 140 -14.60 -12.34 -2.45
CA LEU A 140 -14.75 -13.51 -1.61
C LEU A 140 -15.88 -14.38 -2.18
N ALA A 141 -15.58 -15.64 -2.48
CA ALA A 141 -16.63 -16.60 -2.76
C ALA A 141 -17.61 -16.61 -1.57
N ALA A 142 -18.89 -16.42 -1.85
CA ALA A 142 -19.94 -16.45 -0.83
C ALA A 142 -19.81 -17.76 -0.04
N GLY A 143 -19.41 -17.67 1.23
CA GLY A 143 -19.30 -18.84 2.12
C GLY A 143 -17.99 -19.02 2.89
N ARG A 144 -16.97 -18.15 2.75
CA ARG A 144 -15.80 -18.18 3.65
C ARG A 144 -15.63 -16.85 4.38
N ALA A 145 -16.32 -16.73 5.51
CA ALA A 145 -15.96 -15.73 6.52
C ALA A 145 -14.49 -15.98 6.94
N LYS A 146 -13.61 -14.99 6.69
CA LYS A 146 -12.25 -15.03 7.23
C LYS A 146 -12.34 -15.02 8.76
N LYS A 147 -12.04 -16.15 9.40
CA LYS A 147 -11.51 -16.18 10.77
C LYS A 147 -10.07 -15.64 10.68
N GLN A 148 -9.91 -14.33 10.68
CA GLN A 148 -8.63 -13.73 11.04
C GLN A 148 -8.72 -13.36 12.52
N THR A 149 -8.11 -14.20 13.33
CA THR A 149 -7.72 -13.90 14.70
C THR A 149 -6.94 -12.60 14.68
N ALA A 150 -7.63 -11.51 14.99
CA ALA A 150 -7.01 -10.31 15.51
C ALA A 150 -6.42 -10.69 16.88
N MET A 151 -5.24 -11.32 16.87
CA MET A 151 -4.35 -11.22 18.01
C MET A 151 -3.91 -9.77 18.05
N SER A 152 -4.70 -8.97 18.76
CA SER A 152 -4.30 -7.64 19.19
C SER A 152 -2.95 -7.80 19.89
N ARG A 153 -1.97 -7.00 19.50
CA ARG A 153 -0.66 -6.91 20.17
C ARG A 153 -0.79 -6.64 21.69
N ARG A 154 -1.97 -6.22 22.17
CA ARG A 154 -2.32 -6.05 23.58
C ARG A 154 -2.44 -7.36 24.37
N ASP A 155 -2.63 -8.50 23.71
CA ASP A 155 -2.77 -9.80 24.40
C ASP A 155 -1.44 -10.52 24.63
N LEU A 156 -0.33 -10.02 24.07
CA LEU A 156 1.00 -10.66 24.18
C LEU A 156 1.81 -10.23 25.42
N PHE A 157 1.40 -9.18 26.16
CA PHE A 157 2.15 -8.64 27.30
C PHE A 157 1.54 -8.89 28.69
N ARG A 158 0.46 -9.67 28.80
CA ARG A 158 -0.03 -10.12 30.12
C ARG A 158 0.60 -11.45 30.50
N GLY A 159 1.87 -11.38 30.90
CA GLY A 159 2.50 -12.45 31.66
C GLY A 159 1.72 -12.69 32.96
N LYS A 160 1.12 -13.87 33.08
CA LYS A 160 0.66 -14.39 34.38
C LYS A 160 1.91 -14.82 35.15
N VAL A 161 2.32 -14.01 36.12
CA VAL A 161 3.10 -14.50 37.25
C VAL A 161 2.16 -15.37 38.08
N ARG A 162 2.48 -16.66 38.19
CA ARG A 162 2.05 -17.50 39.30
C ARG A 162 3.29 -18.11 39.90
#